data_AF-A0A4Q3NC52-F1
#
_entry.id   AF-A0A4Q3NC52-F1
#
_cell.length_a   1.000
_cell.length_b   1.000
_cell.length_c   1.000
_cell.angle_alpha   90.00
_cell.angle_beta   90.00
_cell.angle_gamma   90.00
#
_symmetry.space_group_name_H-M   'P 1'
#
loop_
_entity.id
_entity.type
_entity.pdbx_description
1 polymer ?
#
loop_
_entity_poly.entity_id
_entity_poly.type
_entity_poly.pdbx_seq_one_letter_code
_entity_poly.pdbx_strand_id
1 'polypeptide(L)'
;MTQASQTAWTQTAVGAGVFLLGLALAAGAISIPSAAGYGGVGPNFLPWLVAISLIGCGAMIVREARTGGFRAMDAPAGSERAFWPGFAWVSAGLLANAALITTIGFILSCTLCYMLAVQGLRR
;
A
#
# COMPACT_ATOMS: atom_id res chain seq x y z
N MET A 1 13.46 27.40 10.00
CA MET A 1 12.25 26.82 10.61
C MET A 1 11.30 26.16 9.60
N THR A 2 11.26 26.59 8.33
CA THR A 2 10.35 26.08 7.29
C THR A 2 10.69 24.67 6.75
N GLN A 3 11.97 24.29 6.67
CA GLN A 3 12.35 22.94 6.20
C GLN A 3 11.96 21.84 7.19
N ALA A 4 12.20 22.02 8.50
CA ALA A 4 11.86 21.03 9.51
C ALA A 4 10.34 20.77 9.60
N SER A 5 9.52 21.82 9.44
CA SER A 5 8.06 21.68 9.41
C SER A 5 7.55 20.98 8.14
N GLN A 6 8.20 21.21 6.99
CA GLN A 6 7.84 20.53 5.74
C GLN A 6 8.11 19.02 5.82
N THR A 7 9.23 18.61 6.42
CA THR A 7 9.54 17.19 6.63
C THR A 7 8.57 16.53 7.60
N ALA A 8 8.19 17.20 8.70
CA ALA A 8 7.21 16.65 9.64
C ALA A 8 5.82 16.47 9.01
N TRP A 9 5.41 17.39 8.13
CA TRP A 9 4.14 17.28 7.41
C TRP A 9 4.14 16.12 6.41
N THR A 10 5.20 15.95 5.62
CA THR A 10 5.30 14.83 4.67
C THR A 10 5.40 13.48 5.39
N GLN A 11 6.15 13.39 6.49
CA GLN A 11 6.21 12.21 7.34
C GLN A 11 4.84 11.85 7.94
N THR A 12 4.11 12.84 8.42
CA THR A 12 2.74 12.66 8.91
C THR A 12 1.80 12.21 7.80
N ALA A 13 1.93 12.76 6.58
CA ALA A 13 1.12 12.38 5.43
C ALA A 13 1.36 10.91 5.03
N VAL A 14 2.61 10.43 5.07
CA VAL A 14 2.94 9.01 4.83
C VAL A 14 2.27 8.12 5.89
N GLY A 15 2.43 8.45 7.18
CA GLY A 15 1.79 7.69 8.26
C GLY A 15 0.26 7.67 8.16
N ALA A 16 -0.35 8.82 7.84
CA ALA A 16 -1.78 8.92 7.61
C ALA A 16 -2.23 8.09 6.41
N GLY A 17 -1.45 8.09 5.31
CA GLY A 17 -1.71 7.25 4.14
C GLY A 17 -1.71 5.76 4.49
N VAL A 18 -0.70 5.28 5.23
CA VAL A 18 -0.63 3.88 5.69
C VAL A 18 -1.83 3.53 6.59
N PHE A 19 -2.19 4.42 7.50
CA PHE A 19 -3.34 4.24 8.39
C PHE A 19 -4.66 4.15 7.61
N LEU A 20 -4.89 5.07 6.67
CA LEU A 20 -6.09 5.10 5.83
C LEU A 20 -6.18 3.87 4.92
N LEU A 21 -5.06 3.38 4.36
CA LEU A 21 -5.02 2.13 3.61
C LEU A 21 -5.41 0.92 4.48
N GLY A 22 -4.95 0.89 5.73
CA GLY A 22 -5.37 -0.13 6.70
C GLY A 22 -6.88 -0.08 6.99
N LEU A 23 -7.45 1.11 7.15
CA LEU A 23 -8.90 1.28 7.31
C LEU A 23 -9.69 0.85 6.06
N ALA A 24 -9.21 1.21 4.87
CA ALA A 24 -9.84 0.80 3.62
C ALA A 24 -9.82 -0.73 3.46
N LEU A 25 -8.70 -1.37 3.82
CA LEU A 25 -8.60 -2.83 3.82
C LEU A 25 -9.55 -3.47 4.85
N ALA A 26 -9.63 -2.91 6.06
CA ALA A 26 -10.57 -3.37 7.08
C ALA A 26 -12.02 -3.26 6.60
N ALA A 27 -12.38 -2.15 5.94
CA ALA A 27 -13.71 -1.96 5.35
C ALA A 27 -14.01 -3.04 4.29
N GLY A 28 -13.06 -3.36 3.42
CA GLY A 28 -13.19 -4.46 2.46
C GLY A 28 -13.35 -5.82 3.16
N ALA A 29 -12.60 -6.07 4.23
CA ALA A 29 -12.63 -7.33 4.98
C ALA A 29 -14.00 -7.61 5.63
N ILE A 30 -14.79 -6.59 5.96
CA ILE A 30 -16.17 -6.74 6.49
C ILE A 30 -17.08 -7.46 5.49
N SER A 31 -16.86 -7.27 4.18
CA SER A 31 -17.66 -7.89 3.13
C SER A 31 -17.32 -9.38 2.88
N ILE A 32 -16.27 -9.90 3.51
CA ILE A 32 -15.78 -11.26 3.29
C ILE A 32 -16.43 -12.21 4.32
N PRO A 33 -17.17 -13.25 3.87
CA PRO A 33 -17.78 -14.23 4.77
C PRO A 33 -16.74 -14.89 5.69
N SER A 34 -17.08 -15.01 6.97
CA SER A 34 -16.22 -15.62 7.99
C SER A 34 -16.38 -17.13 8.11
N ALA A 35 -17.22 -17.75 7.27
CA ALA A 35 -17.45 -19.19 7.29
C ALA A 35 -16.10 -19.91 7.08
N ALA A 36 -15.72 -20.72 8.07
CA ALA A 36 -14.44 -21.41 8.08
C ALA A 36 -14.34 -22.37 6.89
N GLY A 37 -13.24 -22.29 6.15
CA GLY A 37 -12.87 -23.27 5.12
C GLY A 37 -12.10 -24.47 5.70
N TYR A 38 -11.47 -25.26 4.85
CA TYR A 38 -10.55 -26.33 5.26
C TYR A 38 -9.42 -25.77 6.14
N GLY A 39 -9.48 -26.03 7.45
CA GLY A 39 -8.51 -25.55 8.44
C GLY A 39 -9.09 -24.70 9.59
N GLY A 40 -10.40 -24.45 9.63
CA GLY A 40 -11.05 -23.76 10.75
C GLY A 40 -10.86 -22.23 10.78
N VAL A 41 -10.05 -21.70 9.85
CA VAL A 41 -9.80 -20.26 9.70
C VAL A 41 -10.59 -19.73 8.50
N GLY A 42 -11.38 -18.67 8.73
CA GLY A 42 -12.15 -18.00 7.68
C GLY A 42 -11.26 -17.25 6.68
N PRO A 43 -11.68 -17.10 5.41
CA PRO A 43 -10.90 -16.38 4.39
C PRO A 43 -10.69 -14.89 4.71
N ASN A 44 -11.47 -14.34 5.65
CA ASN A 44 -11.33 -12.96 6.13
C ASN A 44 -10.18 -12.76 7.15
N PHE A 45 -9.60 -13.84 7.69
CA PHE A 45 -8.57 -13.76 8.73
C PHE A 45 -7.34 -12.97 8.27
N LEU A 46 -6.77 -13.34 7.11
CA LEU A 46 -5.56 -12.70 6.58
C LEU A 46 -5.79 -11.21 6.28
N PRO A 47 -6.89 -10.81 5.58
CA PRO A 47 -7.25 -9.40 5.43
C PRO A 47 -7.32 -8.63 6.75
N TRP A 48 -7.95 -9.20 7.79
CA TRP A 48 -8.03 -8.58 9.11
C TRP A 48 -6.68 -8.43 9.80
N LEU A 49 -5.84 -9.46 9.76
CA LEU A 49 -4.50 -9.43 10.35
C LEU A 49 -3.65 -8.32 9.71
N VAL A 50 -3.65 -8.24 8.38
CA VAL A 50 -2.90 -7.21 7.64
C VAL A 50 -3.47 -5.82 7.90
N ALA A 51 -4.80 -5.67 7.93
CA ALA A 51 -5.45 -4.38 8.19
C ALA A 51 -5.10 -3.84 9.58
N ILE A 52 -5.22 -4.65 10.64
CA ILE A 52 -4.87 -4.25 12.01
C ILE A 52 -3.39 -3.89 12.12
N SER A 53 -2.52 -4.67 11.49
CA SER A 53 -1.08 -4.41 11.47
C SER A 53 -0.76 -3.07 10.79
N LEU A 54 -1.38 -2.77 9.64
CA LEU A 54 -1.20 -1.48 8.94
C LEU A 54 -1.75 -0.29 9.74
N ILE A 55 -2.90 -0.44 10.39
CA ILE A 55 -3.48 0.59 11.27
C ILE A 55 -2.51 0.87 12.44
N GLY A 56 -1.99 -0.18 13.09
CA GLY A 56 -1.01 -0.04 14.18
C GLY A 56 0.27 0.66 13.73
N CYS A 57 0.87 0.20 12.62
CA CYS A 57 2.07 0.80 12.05
C CYS A 57 1.84 2.25 11.63
N GLY A 58 0.75 2.54 10.94
CA GLY A 58 0.39 3.91 10.51
C GLY A 58 0.22 4.86 11.70
N ALA A 59 -0.46 4.40 12.76
CA ALA A 59 -0.61 5.17 13.99
C ALA A 59 0.74 5.45 14.67
N MET A 60 1.64 4.45 14.73
CA MET A 60 2.99 4.64 15.27
C MET A 60 3.82 5.62 14.44
N ILE A 61 3.75 5.55 13.11
CA ILE A 61 4.45 6.50 12.22
C ILE A 61 3.95 7.93 12.44
N VAL A 62 2.62 8.13 12.52
CA VAL A 62 2.04 9.44 12.81
C VAL A 62 2.47 9.95 14.18
N ARG A 63 2.55 9.06 15.18
CA ARG A 63 3.06 9.43 16.51
C ARG A 63 4.50 9.91 16.43
N GLU A 64 5.38 9.14 15.80
CA GLU A 64 6.80 9.48 15.68
C GLU A 64 7.02 10.80 14.91
N ALA A 65 6.29 10.97 13.80
CA ALA A 65 6.34 12.20 13.00
C ALA A 65 5.95 13.46 13.81
N ARG A 66 5.07 13.32 14.80
CA ARG A 66 4.63 14.43 15.67
C ARG A 66 5.48 14.64 16.91
N THR A 67 6.12 13.60 17.44
CA THR A 67 6.88 13.68 18.71
C THR A 67 8.37 13.97 18.53
N GLY A 68 8.91 13.87 17.31
CA GLY A 68 10.33 14.13 17.07
C GLY A 68 10.82 13.91 15.64
N GLY A 69 9.96 13.43 14.74
CA GLY A 69 10.33 13.08 13.37
C GLY A 69 11.15 11.78 13.30
N PHE A 70 11.46 11.33 12.09
CA PHE A 70 12.27 10.12 11.89
C PHE A 70 13.76 10.37 12.22
N ARG A 71 14.11 10.23 13.51
CA ARG A 71 15.44 10.58 14.06
C ARG A 71 16.59 9.68 13.61
N ALA A 72 16.29 8.45 13.19
CA ALA A 72 17.26 7.46 12.71
C ALA A 72 17.16 7.25 11.19
N MET A 73 16.76 8.28 10.44
CA MET A 73 16.66 8.21 8.98
C MET A 73 18.03 8.48 8.35
N ASP A 74 18.58 7.48 7.68
CA ASP A 74 19.81 7.66 6.90
C ASP A 74 19.62 8.64 5.75
N ALA A 75 20.73 9.22 5.30
CA ALA A 75 20.74 10.06 4.12
C ALA A 75 20.22 9.27 2.90
N PRO A 76 19.47 9.90 1.97
CA PRO A 76 18.96 9.21 0.80
C PRO A 76 20.08 8.55 0.00
N ALA A 77 20.08 7.22 -0.07
CA ALA A 77 21.11 6.45 -0.77
C ALA A 77 20.86 6.33 -2.30
N GLY A 78 19.80 6.97 -2.82
CA GLY A 78 19.32 6.81 -4.21
C GLY A 78 19.12 8.13 -4.94
N SER A 79 18.41 8.09 -6.08
CA SER A 79 18.09 9.28 -6.87
C SER A 79 17.33 10.32 -6.06
N GLU A 80 17.65 11.59 -6.29
CA GLU A 80 17.06 12.75 -5.59
C GLU A 80 15.52 12.86 -5.76
N ARG A 81 14.93 12.08 -6.67
CA ARG A 81 13.51 12.07 -7.01
C ARG A 81 12.94 10.66 -7.06
N ALA A 82 11.65 10.57 -6.76
CA ALA A 82 10.87 9.34 -6.92
C ALA A 82 10.68 9.00 -8.41
N PHE A 83 10.68 7.69 -8.72
CA PHE A 83 10.47 7.19 -10.07
C PHE A 83 8.98 7.10 -10.43
N TRP A 84 8.39 8.26 -10.71
CA TRP A 84 6.96 8.41 -11.01
C TRP A 84 6.44 7.62 -12.22
N PRO A 85 7.16 7.53 -13.36
CA PRO A 85 6.70 6.76 -14.50
C PRO A 85 6.50 5.27 -14.16
N GLY A 86 7.47 4.66 -13.47
CA GLY A 86 7.34 3.27 -13.04
C GLY A 86 6.18 3.07 -12.07
N PHE A 87 6.03 3.96 -11.10
CA PHE A 87 4.90 3.92 -10.16
C PHE A 87 3.55 3.96 -10.89
N ALA A 88 3.39 4.86 -11.86
CA ALA A 88 2.15 4.99 -12.62
C ALA A 88 1.83 3.73 -13.44
N TRP A 89 2.82 3.17 -14.16
CA TRP A 89 2.62 1.96 -14.97
C TRP A 89 2.33 0.71 -14.13
N VAL A 90 3.03 0.52 -13.02
CA VAL A 90 2.78 -0.61 -12.10
C VAL A 90 1.40 -0.50 -11.47
N SER A 91 1.01 0.69 -11.01
CA SER A 91 -0.31 0.93 -10.43
C SER A 91 -1.42 0.72 -11.46
N ALA A 92 -1.23 1.20 -12.68
CA ALA A 92 -2.18 0.97 -13.78
C ALA A 92 -2.34 -0.53 -14.09
N GLY A 93 -1.23 -1.29 -14.11
CA GLY A 93 -1.27 -2.74 -14.30
C GLY A 93 -2.04 -3.47 -13.20
N LEU A 94 -1.79 -3.12 -11.94
CA LEU A 94 -2.47 -3.72 -10.79
C LEU A 94 -3.98 -3.41 -10.79
N LEU A 95 -4.36 -2.16 -11.05
CA LEU A 95 -5.76 -1.74 -11.12
C LEU A 95 -6.49 -2.36 -12.32
N ALA A 96 -5.85 -2.41 -13.49
CA ALA A 96 -6.39 -3.09 -14.65
C ALA A 96 -6.60 -4.59 -14.35
N ASN A 97 -5.66 -5.24 -13.68
CA ASN A 97 -5.82 -6.64 -13.28
C ASN A 97 -7.04 -6.84 -12.38
N ALA A 98 -7.20 -6.00 -11.35
CA ALA A 98 -8.33 -6.07 -10.45
C ALA A 98 -9.68 -5.87 -11.17
N ALA A 99 -9.72 -4.98 -12.17
CA ALA A 99 -10.93 -4.69 -12.93
C ALA A 99 -11.27 -5.75 -13.99
N LEU A 100 -10.26 -6.33 -14.67
CA LEU A 100 -10.47 -7.20 -15.82
C LEU A 100 -10.52 -8.69 -15.48
N ILE A 101 -10.04 -9.10 -14.30
CA ILE A 101 -9.93 -10.52 -13.92
C ILE A 101 -11.25 -11.30 -14.05
N THR A 102 -12.39 -10.67 -13.75
CA THR A 102 -13.72 -11.31 -13.86
C THR A 102 -14.26 -11.36 -15.29
N THR A 103 -13.69 -10.60 -16.22
CA THR A 103 -14.20 -10.43 -17.60
C THR A 103 -13.40 -11.22 -18.62
N ILE A 104 -12.07 -11.11 -18.60
CA ILE A 104 -11.18 -11.77 -19.58
C ILE A 104 -10.46 -13.00 -19.00
N GLY A 105 -10.68 -13.29 -17.71
CA GLY A 105 -10.07 -14.41 -17.00
C GLY A 105 -8.69 -14.12 -16.41
N PHE A 106 -8.31 -14.95 -15.44
CA PHE A 106 -7.10 -14.79 -14.62
C PHE A 106 -5.81 -14.70 -15.44
N ILE A 107 -5.60 -15.63 -16.38
CA ILE A 107 -4.33 -15.73 -17.12
C ILE A 107 -4.09 -14.45 -17.92
N LEU A 108 -5.04 -14.05 -18.76
CA LEU A 108 -4.89 -12.87 -19.62
C LEU A 108 -4.75 -11.58 -18.80
N SER A 109 -5.52 -11.46 -17.70
CA SER A 109 -5.46 -10.33 -16.79
C SER A 109 -4.08 -10.20 -16.11
N CYS A 110 -3.53 -11.31 -15.60
CA CYS A 110 -2.21 -11.33 -15.00
C CYS A 110 -1.10 -11.08 -16.03
N THR A 111 -1.22 -11.62 -17.26
CA THR A 111 -0.28 -11.32 -18.35
C THR A 111 -0.26 -9.83 -18.66
N LEU A 112 -1.43 -9.17 -18.77
CA LEU A 112 -1.52 -7.73 -18.98
C LEU A 112 -0.87 -6.95 -17.84
N CYS A 113 -1.17 -7.33 -16.58
CA CYS A 113 -0.57 -6.73 -15.39
C CYS A 113 0.96 -6.78 -15.43
N TYR A 114 1.51 -7.95 -15.77
CA TYR A 114 2.95 -8.17 -15.87
C TYR A 114 3.57 -7.32 -16.98
N MET A 115 2.96 -7.29 -18.18
CA MET A 115 3.45 -6.49 -19.30
C MET A 115 3.52 -5.00 -18.95
N LEU A 116 2.47 -4.47 -18.30
CA LEU A 116 2.42 -3.09 -17.85
C LEU A 116 3.47 -2.79 -16.78
N ALA A 117 3.67 -3.69 -15.81
CA ALA A 117 4.69 -3.55 -14.78
C ALA A 117 6.10 -3.53 -15.37
N VAL A 118 6.43 -4.47 -16.27
CA VAL A 118 7.74 -4.53 -16.93
C VAL A 118 7.97 -3.30 -17.81
N GLN A 119 6.94 -2.81 -18.51
CA GLN A 119 7.04 -1.58 -19.28
C GLN A 119 7.32 -0.38 -18.39
N GLY A 120 6.72 -0.32 -17.19
CA GLY A 120 6.97 0.71 -16.20
C GLY A 120 8.41 0.72 -15.69
N LEU A 121 8.96 -0.45 -15.38
CA LEU A 121 10.31 -0.60 -14.84
C LEU A 121 11.43 -0.43 -15.89
N ARG A 122 11.09 -0.50 -17.17
CA ARG A 122 12.04 -0.31 -18.29
C ARG A 122 12.17 1.15 -18.74
N ARG A 123 11.26 2.03 -18.32
CA ARG A 123 11.30 3.47 -18.64
C ARG A 123 12.08 4.26 -17.61
#